data_AF-X1LRH3-F1
#
_entry.id   AF-X1LRH3-F1
#
_cell.length_a   1.000
_cell.length_b   1.000
_cell.length_c   1.000
_cell.angle_alpha   90.00
_cell.angle_beta   90.00
_cell.angle_gamma   90.00
#
_symmetry.space_group_name_H-M   'P 1'
#
loop_
_entity.id
_entity.type
_entity.pdbx_description
1 polymer ?
#
loop_
_entity_poly.entity_id
_entity_poly.type
_entity_poly.pdbx_seq_one_letter_code
_entity_poly.pdbx_strand_id
1 'polypeptide(L)'
;YFNVKDCFTGEINKAILNGISTKFTFIVKLYEVRNAWFDREIADIKLTHNIKYNTLRNEFSLFLPEQNNKKVKTKDFDEAKKLMAEVVALKVAKLDKLKRGLHYQLRMKAELDKIELPFYLNYVFFFLFLWDFETDWYSVIFRY
;
A
#
# COMPACT_ATOMS: atom_id res chain seq x y z
N TYR A 1 -4.70 -9.61 -7.57
CA TYR A 1 -5.21 -8.22 -7.56
C TYR A 1 -5.82 -8.03 -6.20
N PHE A 2 -5.46 -6.95 -5.51
CA PHE A 2 -6.07 -6.59 -4.23
C PHE A 2 -6.34 -5.09 -4.22
N ASN A 3 -7.43 -4.72 -3.57
CA ASN A 3 -7.85 -3.33 -3.41
C ASN A 3 -8.07 -3.09 -1.91
N VAL A 4 -7.39 -2.08 -1.37
CA VAL A 4 -7.57 -1.68 0.02
C VAL A 4 -8.71 -0.66 0.08
N LYS A 5 -9.75 -0.99 0.83
CA LYS A 5 -10.87 -0.09 1.07
C LYS A 5 -10.55 0.87 2.20
N ASP A 6 -11.18 2.04 2.15
CA ASP A 6 -11.19 3.03 3.23
C ASP A 6 -9.80 3.55 3.67
N CYS A 7 -8.78 3.43 2.82
CA CYS A 7 -7.43 3.97 3.08
C CYS A 7 -7.31 5.49 2.90
N PHE A 8 -8.34 6.16 2.37
CA PHE A 8 -8.36 7.60 2.14
C PHE A 8 -9.36 8.30 3.07
N THR A 9 -8.91 8.66 4.26
CA THR A 9 -9.72 9.51 5.17
C THR A 9 -9.84 10.94 4.64
N GLY A 10 -10.78 11.71 5.18
CA GLY A 10 -10.94 13.12 4.83
C GLY A 10 -9.67 13.95 5.04
N GLU A 11 -8.85 13.57 6.01
CA GLU A 11 -7.63 14.27 6.38
C GLU A 11 -6.43 13.86 5.51
N ILE A 12 -6.34 12.57 5.12
CA ILE A 12 -5.41 12.13 4.08
C ILE A 12 -5.70 12.88 2.77
N ASN A 13 -6.98 12.97 2.39
CA ASN A 13 -7.39 13.67 1.18
C ASN A 13 -6.97 15.15 1.22
N LYS A 14 -7.19 15.83 2.36
CA LYS A 14 -6.75 17.22 2.57
C LYS A 14 -5.23 17.36 2.48
N ALA A 15 -4.48 16.45 3.10
CA ALA A 15 -3.02 16.48 3.06
C ALA A 15 -2.50 16.41 1.62
N ILE A 16 -2.99 15.46 0.83
CA ILE A 16 -2.60 15.31 -0.58
C ILE A 16 -2.94 16.56 -1.38
N LEU A 17 -4.16 17.09 -1.25
CA LEU A 17 -4.61 18.29 -1.97
C LEU A 17 -3.83 19.56 -1.59
N ASN A 18 -3.24 19.58 -0.39
CA ASN A 18 -2.32 20.65 0.04
C ASN A 18 -0.89 20.45 -0.50
N GLY A 19 -0.65 19.46 -1.36
CA GLY A 19 0.64 19.20 -2.00
C GLY A 19 1.62 18.41 -1.13
N ILE A 20 1.16 17.87 0.00
CA ILE A 20 1.96 16.99 0.84
C ILE A 20 2.14 15.65 0.11
N SER A 21 3.38 15.15 0.06
CA SER A 21 3.66 13.84 -0.53
C SER A 21 3.18 12.76 0.44
N THR A 22 2.39 11.81 -0.06
CA THR A 22 1.76 10.77 0.75
C THR A 22 2.16 9.40 0.21
N LYS A 23 2.60 8.53 1.11
CA LYS A 23 3.09 7.19 0.79
C LYS A 23 2.22 6.16 1.50
N PHE A 24 1.76 5.15 0.76
CA PHE A 24 1.08 3.99 1.32
C PHE A 24 1.98 2.77 1.16
N THR A 25 2.26 2.10 2.27
CA THR A 25 3.05 0.87 2.29
C THR A 25 2.14 -0.32 2.51
N PHE A 26 2.13 -1.23 1.54
CA PHE A 26 1.46 -2.52 1.62
C PHE A 26 2.45 -3.56 2.11
N ILE A 27 2.10 -4.24 3.20
CA ILE A 27 2.86 -5.35 3.74
C ILE A 27 2.14 -6.63 3.36
N VAL A 28 2.83 -7.50 2.63
CA VAL A 28 2.29 -8.77 2.12
C VAL A 28 3.17 -9.91 2.60
N LYS A 29 2.56 -10.84 3.35
CA LYS A 29 3.25 -12.01 3.90
C LYS A 29 2.63 -13.30 3.39
N LEU A 30 3.47 -14.28 3.08
CA LEU A 30 3.04 -15.60 2.65
C LEU A 30 3.61 -16.66 3.57
N TYR A 31 2.73 -17.52 4.10
CA TYR A 31 3.07 -18.61 5.00
C TYR A 31 2.62 -19.96 4.42
N GLU A 32 3.42 -21.01 4.64
CA GLU A 32 2.99 -22.40 4.56
C GLU A 32 2.38 -22.82 5.90
N VAL A 33 1.14 -23.29 5.86
CA VAL A 33 0.39 -23.69 7.05
C VAL A 33 0.82 -25.10 7.48
N ARG A 34 1.20 -25.27 8.74
CA ARG A 34 1.72 -26.53 9.28
C ARG A 34 0.95 -26.98 10.51
N ASN A 35 0.57 -28.26 10.55
CA ASN A 35 -0.27 -28.79 11.62
C ASN A 35 0.47 -29.05 12.95
N ALA A 36 1.79 -29.28 12.90
CA ALA A 36 2.57 -29.73 14.07
C ALA A 36 3.73 -28.79 14.46
N TRP A 37 3.91 -27.67 13.76
CA TRP A 37 4.98 -26.69 13.98
C TRP A 37 4.51 -25.29 13.59
N PHE A 38 5.27 -24.26 13.97
CA PHE A 38 5.03 -22.89 13.48
C PHE A 38 4.99 -22.85 11.94
N ASP A 39 4.04 -22.07 11.42
CA ASP A 39 3.91 -21.82 9.98
C ASP A 39 5.23 -21.28 9.42
N ARG A 40 5.62 -21.77 8.24
CA ARG A 40 6.87 -21.34 7.60
C ARG A 40 6.63 -20.12 6.75
N GLU A 41 7.31 -19.01 7.05
CA GLU A 41 7.32 -17.84 6.18
C GLU A 41 8.03 -18.16 4.85
N ILE A 42 7.38 -17.80 3.75
CA ILE A 42 7.88 -17.99 2.38
C ILE A 42 8.27 -16.64 1.76
N ALA A 43 7.54 -15.59 2.09
CA ALA A 43 7.78 -14.23 1.62
C ALA A 43 7.29 -13.19 2.64
N ASP A 44 8.03 -12.09 2.76
CA ASP A 44 7.65 -10.84 3.41
C ASP A 44 8.02 -9.70 2.46
N ILE A 45 7.00 -9.03 1.91
CA ILE A 45 7.15 -8.01 0.88
C ILE A 45 6.57 -6.70 1.39
N LYS A 46 7.36 -5.64 1.23
CA LYS A 46 6.90 -4.26 1.40
C LYS A 46 6.84 -3.57 0.04
N LEU A 47 5.68 -3.04 -0.30
CA LEU A 47 5.43 -2.30 -1.52
C LEU A 47 4.94 -0.90 -1.17
N THR A 48 5.64 0.13 -1.60
CA THR A 48 5.28 1.51 -1.29
C THR A 48 4.81 2.25 -2.53
N HIS A 49 3.55 2.65 -2.54
CA HIS A 49 3.01 3.59 -3.52
C HIS A 49 3.24 5.01 -3.03
N ASN A 50 3.46 5.96 -3.94
CA ASN A 50 3.60 7.37 -3.60
C ASN A 50 2.70 8.23 -4.49
N ILE A 51 2.01 9.20 -3.89
CA ILE A 51 1.24 10.23 -4.57
C ILE A 51 1.70 11.62 -4.14
N LYS A 52 1.78 12.52 -5.11
CA LYS A 52 2.02 13.94 -4.88
C LYS A 52 1.15 14.78 -5.80
N TYR A 53 0.46 15.76 -5.24
CA TYR A 53 -0.28 16.75 -6.01
C TYR A 53 0.62 17.96 -6.34
N ASN A 54 0.61 18.38 -7.60
CA ASN A 54 1.26 19.60 -8.07
C ASN A 54 0.21 20.70 -8.22
N THR A 55 0.19 21.64 -7.27
CA THR A 55 -0.78 22.75 -7.23
C THR A 55 -0.65 23.70 -8.43
N LEU A 56 0.55 23.88 -8.98
CA LEU A 56 0.78 24.75 -10.13
C LEU A 56 0.26 24.16 -11.44
N ARG A 57 0.34 22.82 -11.57
CA ARG A 57 -0.08 22.09 -12.77
C ARG A 57 -1.47 21.45 -12.64
N ASN A 58 -2.07 21.51 -11.46
CA ASN A 58 -3.33 20.85 -11.11
C ASN A 58 -3.33 19.37 -11.56
N GLU A 59 -2.32 18.62 -11.13
CA GLU A 59 -2.07 17.24 -11.56
C GLU A 59 -1.46 16.41 -10.43
N PHE A 60 -1.94 15.18 -10.26
CA PHE A 60 -1.37 14.17 -9.37
C PHE A 60 -0.29 13.38 -10.10
N SER A 61 0.83 13.16 -9.43
CA SER A 61 1.89 12.26 -9.87
C SER A 61 1.94 11.06 -8.93
N LEU A 62 1.87 9.87 -9.50
CA LEU A 62 1.87 8.59 -8.78
C LEU A 62 3.10 7.76 -9.16
N PHE A 63 3.61 6.99 -8.21
CA PHE A 63 4.65 5.99 -8.41
C PHE A 63 4.17 4.62 -7.90
N LEU A 64 4.13 3.64 -8.82
CA LEU A 64 3.63 2.28 -8.60
C LEU A 64 4.74 1.27 -8.98
N PRO A 65 5.56 0.81 -8.01
CA PRO A 65 6.77 0.04 -8.28
C PRO A 65 6.51 -1.32 -8.94
N GLU A 66 5.46 -2.01 -8.50
CA GLU A 66 5.08 -3.36 -8.92
C GLU A 66 4.63 -3.43 -10.39
N GLN A 67 4.23 -2.29 -10.95
CA GLN A 67 3.86 -2.16 -12.37
C GLN A 67 5.05 -1.75 -13.24
N ASN A 68 6.23 -2.34 -13.04
CA ASN A 68 7.46 -1.97 -13.76
C ASN A 68 7.88 -0.51 -13.51
N ASN A 69 7.89 -0.07 -12.24
CA ASN A 69 8.22 1.30 -11.84
C ASN A 69 7.38 2.36 -12.56
N LYS A 70 6.10 2.08 -12.76
CA LYS A 70 5.18 2.94 -13.49
C LYS A 70 5.05 4.28 -12.79
N LYS A 71 5.17 5.35 -13.57
CA LYS A 71 4.84 6.72 -13.16
C LYS A 71 3.58 7.14 -13.89
N VAL A 72 2.53 7.47 -13.13
CA VAL A 72 1.25 7.88 -13.69
C VAL A 72 1.00 9.33 -13.34
N LYS A 73 0.40 10.07 -14.28
CA LYS A 73 -0.07 11.42 -14.08
C LYS A 73 -1.55 11.48 -14.42
N THR A 74 -2.34 12.07 -13.55
CA THR A 74 -3.78 12.29 -13.78
C THR A 74 -4.21 13.58 -13.12
N LYS A 75 -5.26 14.21 -13.65
CA LYS A 75 -5.93 15.35 -13.01
C LYS A 75 -7.14 14.91 -12.18
N ASP A 76 -7.59 13.68 -12.35
CA ASP A 76 -8.71 13.11 -11.61
C ASP A 76 -8.22 12.54 -10.28
N PHE A 77 -8.72 13.10 -9.18
CA PHE A 77 -8.32 12.66 -7.85
C PHE A 77 -8.92 11.30 -7.48
N ASP A 78 -10.13 10.97 -7.97
CA ASP A 78 -10.75 9.67 -7.72
C ASP A 78 -9.99 8.56 -8.47
N GLU A 79 -9.55 8.85 -9.70
CA GLU A 79 -8.64 7.95 -10.43
C GLU A 79 -7.32 7.76 -9.67
N ALA A 80 -6.72 8.85 -9.18
CA ALA A 80 -5.48 8.79 -8.42
C ALA A 80 -5.63 7.95 -7.13
N LYS A 81 -6.72 8.14 -6.37
CA LYS A 81 -7.02 7.34 -5.17
C LYS A 81 -7.19 5.87 -5.52
N LYS A 82 -7.93 5.57 -6.58
CA LYS A 82 -8.12 4.18 -7.04
C LYS A 82 -6.78 3.52 -7.36
N LEU A 83 -5.93 4.18 -8.14
CA LEU A 83 -4.61 3.66 -8.49
C LEU A 83 -3.70 3.46 -7.28
N MET A 84 -3.74 4.37 -6.31
CA MET A 84 -2.97 4.24 -5.07
C MET A 84 -3.45 3.07 -4.21
N ALA A 85 -4.75 2.78 -4.18
CA ALA A 85 -5.36 1.72 -3.37
C ALA A 85 -5.27 0.31 -4.01
N GLU A 86 -4.93 0.21 -5.29
CA GLU A 86 -4.89 -1.04 -6.04
C GLU A 86 -3.47 -1.60 -6.17
N VAL A 87 -3.26 -2.82 -5.66
CA VAL A 87 -2.02 -3.58 -5.88
C VAL A 87 -2.26 -4.62 -6.97
N VAL A 88 -1.60 -4.42 -8.11
CA VAL A 88 -1.78 -5.25 -9.32
C VAL A 88 -0.50 -6.01 -9.64
N ALA A 89 -0.63 -7.27 -10.05
CA ALA A 89 0.49 -8.10 -10.54
C ALA A 89 1.71 -8.22 -9.60
N LEU A 90 1.50 -8.08 -8.28
CA LEU A 90 2.56 -8.26 -7.29
C LEU A 90 3.11 -9.70 -7.34
N LYS A 91 4.41 -9.83 -7.58
CA LYS A 91 5.12 -11.12 -7.56
C LYS A 91 5.45 -11.52 -6.12
N VAL A 92 4.62 -12.37 -5.53
CA VAL A 92 4.76 -12.77 -4.11
C VAL A 92 5.83 -13.84 -3.90
N ALA A 93 5.74 -14.94 -4.63
CA ALA A 93 6.71 -16.03 -4.56
C ALA A 93 6.79 -16.74 -5.91
N LYS A 94 7.92 -17.38 -6.18
CA LYS A 94 8.07 -18.32 -7.28
C LYS A 94 7.33 -19.62 -6.94
N LEU A 95 6.74 -20.27 -7.96
CA LEU A 95 5.96 -21.51 -7.78
C LEU A 95 6.79 -22.69 -7.25
N ASP A 96 8.10 -22.71 -7.51
CA ASP A 96 9.04 -23.71 -6.99
C ASP A 96 9.18 -23.68 -5.45
N LYS A 97 8.80 -22.58 -4.80
CA LYS A 97 8.73 -22.47 -3.34
C LYS A 97 7.46 -23.09 -2.75
N LEU A 98 6.46 -23.39 -3.59
CA LEU A 98 5.19 -23.98 -3.21
C LEU A 98 5.18 -25.47 -3.52
N LYS A 99 4.65 -26.27 -2.59
CA LYS A 99 4.49 -27.71 -2.72
C LYS A 99 3.02 -28.03 -2.97
N ARG A 100 2.77 -28.82 -4.00
CA ARG A 100 1.43 -29.27 -4.36
C ARG A 100 0.79 -30.06 -3.21
N GLY A 101 -0.49 -29.84 -3.00
CA GLY A 101 -1.30 -30.45 -1.96
C GLY A 101 -1.27 -29.73 -0.61
N LEU A 102 -0.39 -28.75 -0.39
CA LEU A 102 -0.25 -28.02 0.88
C LEU A 102 -1.10 -26.75 0.94
N HIS A 103 -1.37 -26.31 2.18
CA HIS A 103 -2.11 -25.10 2.48
C HIS A 103 -1.16 -23.92 2.71
N TYR A 104 -1.58 -22.77 2.22
CA TYR A 104 -0.85 -21.51 2.31
C TYR A 104 -1.77 -20.42 2.83
N GLN A 105 -1.20 -19.48 3.58
CA GLN A 105 -1.89 -18.30 4.06
C GLN A 105 -1.20 -17.05 3.54
N LEU A 106 -1.93 -16.26 2.77
CA LEU A 106 -1.52 -14.92 2.36
C LEU A 106 -2.12 -13.92 3.34
N ARG A 107 -1.29 -13.10 3.98
CA ARG A 107 -1.70 -12.00 4.86
C ARG A 107 -1.32 -10.68 4.23
N MET A 108 -2.17 -9.68 4.37
CA MET A 108 -1.85 -8.32 3.97
C MET A 108 -2.41 -7.27 4.90
N LYS A 109 -1.72 -6.14 4.97
CA LYS A 109 -2.25 -4.89 5.51
C LYS A 109 -1.64 -3.70 4.76
N ALA A 110 -2.26 -2.54 4.89
CA ALA A 110 -1.73 -1.28 4.42
C ALA A 110 -1.47 -0.34 5.59
N GLU A 111 -0.39 0.41 5.49
CA GLU A 111 -0.01 1.43 6.46
C GLU A 111 0.22 2.75 5.70
N LEU A 112 -0.08 3.87 6.34
CA LEU A 112 0.37 5.16 5.86
C LEU A 112 1.79 5.40 6.39
N ASP A 113 2.76 5.58 5.48
CA ASP A 113 4.10 5.97 5.92
C ASP A 113 4.05 7.36 6.57
N LYS A 114 4.93 7.58 7.56
CA LYS A 114 5.11 8.90 8.18
C LYS A 114 5.24 9.97 7.10
N ILE A 115 4.30 10.90 7.13
CA ILE A 115 4.24 12.01 6.18
C ILE A 115 5.52 12.83 6.32
N GLU A 116 6.33 12.88 5.27
CA GLU A 116 7.51 13.74 5.22
C GLU A 116 7.04 15.20 5.10
N LEU A 117 7.07 15.92 6.21
CA LEU A 117 6.68 17.32 6.27
C LEU A 117 7.75 18.21 5.61
N PRO A 118 7.37 19.11 4.69
CA PRO A 118 8.24 20.21 4.28
C PRO A 118 8.65 21.07 5.48
N PHE A 119 9.90 21.52 5.52
CA PHE A 119 10.49 22.29 6.63
C PHE A 119 9.83 23.66 6.94
N TYR A 120 8.74 24.05 6.28
CA TYR A 120 8.18 25.42 6.33
C TYR A 120 6.68 25.50 6.67
N LEU A 121 6.14 24.56 7.45
CA LEU A 121 4.70 24.54 7.75
C LEU A 121 4.39 24.95 9.19
N ASN A 122 3.67 26.07 9.34
CA ASN A 122 2.96 26.48 10.56
C ASN A 122 1.63 25.70 10.78
N TYR A 123 1.32 24.72 9.91
CA TYR A 123 0.00 24.06 9.79
C TYR A 123 0.12 22.52 9.80
N VAL A 124 0.76 21.96 10.83
CA VAL A 124 1.13 20.52 10.87
C VAL A 124 0.21 19.68 11.78
N PHE A 125 -0.46 20.28 12.76
CA PHE A 125 -1.09 19.53 13.85
C PHE A 125 -2.25 18.62 13.43
N PHE A 126 -3.04 18.98 12.42
CA PHE A 126 -4.24 18.23 12.01
C PHE A 126 -3.94 16.96 11.18
N PHE A 127 -2.67 16.58 11.00
CA PHE A 127 -2.30 15.36 10.27
C PHE A 127 -1.40 14.41 11.06
N LEU A 128 -0.94 14.80 12.26
CA LEU A 128 -0.04 13.98 13.08
C LEU A 128 -0.67 12.64 13.47
N PHE A 129 -1.99 12.62 13.70
CA PHE A 129 -2.72 11.39 14.03
C PHE A 129 -2.75 10.38 12.86
N LEU A 130 -2.52 10.83 11.62
CA LEU A 130 -2.50 9.94 10.46
C LEU A 130 -1.24 9.07 10.41
N TRP A 131 -0.20 9.39 11.19
CA TRP A 131 1.04 8.61 11.22
C TRP A 131 0.88 7.21 11.81
N ASP A 132 -0.17 7.01 12.60
CA ASP A 132 -0.53 5.72 13.19
C ASP A 132 -1.61 5.02 12.35
N PHE A 133 -1.90 5.50 11.13
CA PHE A 133 -2.88 4.85 10.26
C PHE A 133 -2.34 3.51 9.74
N GLU A 134 -3.00 2.43 10.16
CA GLU A 134 -2.86 1.11 9.60
C GLU A 134 -4.23 0.46 9.43
N THR A 135 -4.35 -0.43 8.45
CA THR A 135 -5.49 -1.34 8.35
C THR A 135 -5.23 -2.58 9.16
N ASP A 136 -6.30 -3.26 9.59
CA ASP A 136 -6.20 -4.62 10.11
C ASP A 136 -5.58 -5.57 9.08
N TRP A 137 -5.02 -6.67 9.59
CA TRP A 137 -4.57 -7.77 8.75
C TRP A 137 -5.74 -8.50 8.10
N TYR A 138 -5.73 -8.54 6.77
CA TYR A 138 -6.60 -9.41 5.98
C TYR A 138 -5.86 -10.68 5.58
N SER A 139 -6.52 -11.84 5.68
CA SER A 139 -5.91 -13.14 5.40
C SER A 139 -6.75 -13.98 4.44
N VAL A 140 -6.10 -14.64 3.49
CA VAL A 140 -6.71 -15.62 2.58
C VAL A 140 -5.94 -16.92 2.67
N ILE A 141 -6.66 -18.03 2.80
CA ILE A 141 -6.09 -19.37 2.79
C ILE A 141 -6.35 -20.01 1.43
N PHE A 142 -5.34 -20.64 0.85
CA PHE A 142 -5.45 -21.36 -0.42
C PHE A 142 -4.65 -22.65 -0.40
N ARG A 143 -4.96 -23.54 -1.35
CA ARG A 143 -4.22 -24.78 -1.60
C ARG A 143 -3.55 -24.67 -2.96
N TYR A 144 -2.28 -25.06 -3.04
CA TYR A 144 -1.54 -25.16 -4.30
C TYR A 144 -1.44 -26.62 -4.76
#